data_AF-A0A523XDG3-F1
#
_entry.id   AF-A0A523XDG3-F1
#
_cell.length_a   1.000
_cell.length_b   1.000
_cell.length_c   1.000
_cell.angle_alpha   90.00
_cell.angle_beta   90.00
_cell.angle_gamma   90.00
#
_symmetry.space_group_name_H-M   'P 1'
#
loop_
_entity.id
_entity.type
_entity.pdbx_description
1 polymer ?
#
loop_
_entity_poly.entity_id
_entity_poly.type
_entity_poly.pdbx_seq_one_letter_code
_entity_poly.pdbx_strand_id
1 'polypeptide(L)' 'MISKRRSFVMDKYPHVTIIVPVLNRENTIGMCIESLLKLDYPSYEVIVVERGSTDKSRHIVSKNIRLS' A
#
# COMPACT_ATOMS: atom_id res chain seq x y z
N MET A 1 21.76 -28.01 23.21
CA MET A 1 20.51 -28.13 22.41
C MET A 1 20.66 -27.27 21.18
N ILE A 2 20.75 -27.88 19.99
CA ILE A 2 20.98 -27.15 18.73
C ILE A 2 19.65 -26.51 18.31
N SER A 3 19.60 -25.18 18.28
CA SER A 3 18.46 -24.42 17.77
C SER A 3 18.24 -24.80 16.30
N LYS A 4 17.13 -25.49 16.01
CA LYS A 4 16.67 -25.74 14.64
C LYS A 4 16.46 -24.38 13.98
N ARG A 5 17.41 -23.94 13.15
CA ARG A 5 17.16 -22.85 12.20
C ARG A 5 15.98 -23.30 11.34
N ARG A 6 14.81 -22.68 11.53
CA ARG A 6 13.69 -22.84 10.61
C ARG A 6 14.17 -22.35 9.24
N SER A 7 14.30 -23.26 8.29
CA SER A 7 14.43 -22.92 6.87
C SER A 7 13.10 -22.29 6.46
N PHE A 8 13.08 -20.97 6.30
CA PHE A 8 11.94 -20.29 5.70
C PHE A 8 11.94 -20.65 4.22
N VAL A 9 10.94 -21.43 3.78
CA VAL A 9 10.61 -21.53 2.36
C VAL A 9 9.88 -20.24 2.05
N MET A 10 10.56 -19.31 1.39
CA MET A 10 9.94 -18.07 0.94
C MET A 10 9.20 -18.37 -0.35
N ASP A 11 7.91 -18.06 -0.42
CA ASP A 11 7.21 -18.03 -1.69
C ASP A 11 7.97 -17.13 -2.66
N LYS A 12 7.94 -17.45 -3.95
CA LYS A 12 8.54 -16.59 -4.98
C LYS A 12 7.96 -15.17 -4.92
N TYR A 13 6.71 -15.04 -4.48
CA TYR A 13 5.98 -13.81 -4.24
C TYR A 13 5.26 -13.87 -2.89
N PRO A 14 5.92 -13.53 -1.77
CA PRO A 14 5.26 -13.47 -0.47
C PRO A 14 4.09 -12.46 -0.48
N HIS A 15 3.05 -12.68 0.32
CA HIS A 15 2.02 -11.64 0.48
C HIS A 15 2.63 -10.38 1.11
N VAL A 16 2.40 -9.21 0.51
CA VAL A 16 2.90 -7.92 1.01
C VAL A 16 1.80 -6.91 1.24
N THR A 17 1.95 -6.11 2.29
CA THR A 17 1.06 -4.98 2.61
C THR A 17 1.78 -3.68 2.32
N ILE A 18 1.23 -2.85 1.44
CA ILE A 18 1.78 -1.54 1.07
C ILE A 18 1.02 -0.47 1.84
N ILE A 19 1.70 0.22 2.76
CA ILE A 19 1.12 1.32 3.53
C ILE A 19 1.53 2.64 2.88
N VAL A 20 0.54 3.46 2.51
CA VAL A 20 0.75 4.75 1.84
C VAL A 20 0.26 5.87 2.77
N PRO A 21 1.16 6.57 3.48
CA PRO A 21 0.79 7.74 4.27
C PRO A 21 0.52 8.95 3.36
N VAL A 22 -0.58 9.65 3.58
CA VAL A 22 -1.01 10.80 2.77
C VAL A 22 -1.33 12.01 3.65
N LEU A 23 -0.70 13.14 3.30
CA LEU A 23 -0.99 14.47 3.83
C LEU A 23 -0.73 15.51 2.74
N ASN A 24 -1.78 16.20 2.31
CA ASN A 24 -1.72 17.28 1.32
C ASN A 24 -0.94 16.92 0.02
N ARG A 25 -1.32 15.81 -0.62
CA ARG A 25 -0.72 15.25 -1.85
C ARG A 25 -1.69 15.19 -3.03
N GLU A 26 -2.62 16.13 -3.17
CA GLU A 26 -3.63 16.09 -4.25
C GLU A 26 -3.03 15.95 -5.66
N ASN A 27 -1.84 16.53 -5.89
CA ASN A 27 -1.18 16.52 -7.18
C ASN A 27 -0.49 15.20 -7.54
N THR A 28 -0.21 14.32 -6.56
CA THR A 28 0.57 13.10 -6.78
C THR A 28 -0.15 11.82 -6.36
N ILE A 29 -1.10 11.90 -5.44
CA ILE A 29 -1.74 10.71 -4.86
C ILE A 29 -2.51 9.90 -5.92
N GLY A 30 -3.15 10.55 -6.89
CA GLY A 30 -3.84 9.84 -7.98
C GLY A 30 -2.89 8.96 -8.80
N MET A 31 -1.76 9.53 -9.25
CA MET A 31 -0.74 8.78 -10.01
C MET A 31 -0.12 7.64 -9.20
N CYS A 32 0.09 7.85 -7.89
CA CYS A 32 0.58 6.83 -6.99
C CYS A 32 -0.38 5.63 -6.93
N ILE A 33 -1.68 5.89 -6.74
CA ILE A 33 -2.70 4.84 -6.68
C ILE A 33 -2.80 4.09 -8.01
N GLU A 34 -2.81 4.80 -9.14
CA GLU A 34 -2.83 4.17 -10.46
C GLU A 34 -1.62 3.27 -10.70
N SER A 35 -0.45 3.67 -10.19
CA SER A 35 0.77 2.86 -10.30
C SER A 35 0.67 1.59 -9.44
N LEU A 36 0.13 1.71 -8.23
CA LEU A 36 -0.09 0.56 -7.34
C LEU A 36 -1.07 -0.45 -7.94
N LEU A 37 -2.16 0.01 -8.56
CA LEU A 37 -3.15 -0.86 -9.22
C LEU A 37 -2.61 -1.61 -10.44
N LYS A 38 -1.50 -1.14 -11.03
CA LYS A 38 -0.85 -1.72 -12.20
C LYS A 38 0.34 -2.62 -11.85
N LEU A 39 0.58 -2.91 -10.57
CA LEU A 39 1.68 -3.78 -10.16
C LEU A 39 1.49 -5.19 -10.71
N ASP A 40 2.53 -5.71 -11.37
CA ASP A 40 2.67 -7.12 -11.74
C ASP A 40 3.21 -7.93 -10.55
N TYR A 41 2.51 -7.83 -9.42
CA TYR A 41 2.78 -8.59 -8.21
C TYR A 41 1.52 -9.34 -7.80
N PRO A 42 1.55 -10.67 -7.65
CA PRO A 42 0.32 -11.44 -7.58
C PRO A 42 -0.41 -11.35 -6.23
N SER A 43 0.27 -10.94 -5.15
CA SER A 43 -0.26 -11.04 -3.79
C SER A 43 0.09 -9.81 -2.95
N TYR A 44 -0.75 -8.78 -3.03
CA TYR A 44 -0.57 -7.58 -2.21
C TYR A 44 -1.89 -6.92 -1.81
N GLU A 45 -1.83 -6.16 -0.72
CA GLU A 45 -2.88 -5.23 -0.32
C GLU A 45 -2.31 -3.81 -0.19
N VAL A 46 -3.17 -2.80 -0.36
CA VAL A 46 -2.80 -1.39 -0.22
C VAL A 46 -3.66 -0.76 0.86
N ILE A 47 -3.00 -0.13 1.83
CA ILE A 47 -3.64 0.61 2.91
C ILE A 47 -3.21 2.07 2.81
N VAL A 48 -4.16 2.97 2.57
CA VAL A 48 -3.87 4.41 2.60
C VAL A 48 -4.24 4.98 3.96
N VAL A 49 -3.25 5.57 4.61
CA VAL A 49 -3.41 6.25 5.90
C VAL A 49 -3.46 7.75 5.65
N GLU A 50 -4.66 8.31 5.76
CA GLU A 50 -4.92 9.73 5.55
C GLU A 50 -5.19 10.39 6.90
N ARG A 51 -4.44 11.46 7.24
CA ARG A 51 -4.55 12.10 8.55
C ARG A 51 -4.68 13.62 8.45
N GLY A 52 -5.82 14.07 7.95
CA GLY A 52 -6.27 15.46 8.10
C GLY A 52 -5.78 16.41 7.02
N SER A 53 -5.65 15.92 5.78
CA SER A 53 -5.36 16.76 4.62
C SER A 53 -6.43 17.85 4.48
N THR A 54 -5.97 19.06 4.21
CA THR A 54 -6.79 20.25 3.98
C THR A 54 -7.02 20.52 2.48
N ASP A 55 -6.41 19.71 1.61
CA ASP A 55 -6.55 19.74 0.17
C ASP A 55 -7.48 18.62 -0.34
N LYS A 56 -7.50 18.36 -1.66
CA LYS A 56 -8.37 17.31 -2.25
C LYS A 56 -7.85 15.89 -2.09
N SER A 57 -6.75 15.64 -1.36
CA SER A 57 -6.15 14.32 -1.23
C SER A 57 -7.14 13.26 -0.76
N ARG A 58 -7.90 13.55 0.30
CA ARG A 58 -8.88 12.61 0.86
C ARG A 58 -9.97 12.25 -0.16
N HIS A 59 -10.44 13.23 -0.93
CA HIS A 59 -11.43 13.01 -1.97
C HIS A 59 -10.87 12.09 -3.07
N ILE A 60 -9.65 12.36 -3.54
CA ILE A 60 -8.99 11.55 -4.57
C ILE A 60 -8.80 10.11 -4.10
N VAL A 61 -8.30 9.90 -2.88
CA VAL A 61 -8.12 8.55 -2.32
C VAL A 61 -9.44 7.80 -2.22
N SER A 62 -10.49 8.43 -1.67
CA SER A 62 -11.79 7.80 -1.44
C SER A 62 -12.49 7.32 -2.72
N LYS A 63 -12.16 7.91 -3.88
CA LYS A 63 -12.71 7.52 -5.18
C LYS A 63 -12.11 6.21 -5.69
N ASN A 64 -10.85 5.93 -5.35
CA ASN A 64 -10.08 4.85 -5.96
C ASN A 64 -9.83 3.65 -5.05
N ILE A 65 -9.82 3.85 -3.72
CA ILE A 65 -9.44 2.82 -2.75
C ILE A 65 -10.07 3.07 -1.39
N ARG A 66 -10.14 2.00 -0.59
CA ARG A 66 -10.67 2.03 0.76
C ARG A 66 -9.66 2.67 1.72
N LEU A 67 -10.11 3.66 2.49
CA LEU A 67 -9.34 4.30 3.55
C LEU A 67 -9.36 3.42 4.82
N SER A 68 -8.25 3.41 5.56
CA SER A 68 -8.15 2.80 6.91
C SER A 68 -7.97 3.85 7.98
#